data_AF-A0AAX2LG68-F1
#
_entry.id   AF-A0AAX2LG68-F1
#
_cell.length_a   1.000
_cell.length_b   1.000
_cell.length_c   1.000
_cell.angle_alpha   90.00
_cell.angle_beta   90.00
_cell.angle_gamma   90.00
#
_symmetry.space_group_name_H-M   'P 1'
#
loop_
_entity.id
_entity.type
_entity.pdbx_description
1 polymer ?
#
loop_
_entity_poly.entity_id
_entity_poly.type
_entity_poly.pdbx_seq_one_letter_code
_entity_poly.pdbx_strand_id
1 'polypeptide(L)'
;MNLVYMDGKKEPYTTSDIIAEVTQVQPLSVVKLIDNNADRFLNLGHLQRKKQSKRVGRPRKVYRLNEAQTYLAISLQRNLTRNSEVVGDHKEMFSKAYQIIKTMKQKTHQ
;
A
#
# COMPACT_ATOMS: atom_id res chain seq x y z
N MET A 1 -7.56 -1.02 12.22
CA MET A 1 -6.58 -0.32 11.35
C MET A 1 -7.29 0.05 10.05
N ASN A 2 -7.22 1.29 9.57
CA ASN A 2 -7.85 1.67 8.28
C ASN A 2 -6.88 1.37 7.12
N LEU A 3 -7.24 0.40 6.27
CA LEU A 3 -6.43 -0.06 5.12
C LEU A 3 -6.33 0.97 3.99
N VAL A 4 -7.27 1.93 3.96
CA VAL A 4 -7.44 2.91 2.91
C VAL A 4 -7.77 4.24 3.54
N TYR A 5 -7.17 5.29 3.00
CA TYR A 5 -7.49 6.66 3.37
C TYR A 5 -8.15 7.36 2.18
N MET A 6 -9.13 8.21 2.47
CA MET A 6 -9.90 9.00 1.50
C MET A 6 -9.93 10.45 1.97
N ASP A 7 -9.45 11.40 1.16
CA ASP A 7 -9.61 12.85 1.41
C ASP A 7 -10.89 13.37 0.72
N GLY A 8 -12.04 12.70 0.88
CA GLY A 8 -13.30 13.09 0.22
C GLY A 8 -13.39 12.66 -1.26
N LYS A 9 -13.57 13.60 -2.21
CA LYS A 9 -13.77 13.34 -3.67
C LYS A 9 -12.57 12.71 -4.41
N LYS A 10 -11.54 12.25 -3.72
CA LYS A 10 -10.30 11.72 -4.32
C LYS A 10 -10.32 10.19 -4.37
N GLU A 11 -9.58 9.62 -5.32
CA GLU A 11 -9.39 8.17 -5.40
C GLU A 11 -8.81 7.60 -4.09
N PRO A 12 -9.25 6.39 -3.67
CA PRO A 12 -8.67 5.68 -2.54
C PRO A 12 -7.17 5.49 -2.70
N TYR A 13 -6.45 5.63 -1.60
CA TYR A 13 -5.03 5.29 -1.56
C TYR A 13 -4.66 4.50 -0.31
N THR A 14 -3.65 3.66 -0.49
CA THR A 14 -2.95 2.92 0.56
C THR A 14 -1.65 3.65 0.89
N THR A 15 -1.10 3.45 2.09
CA THR A 15 0.21 4.01 2.43
C THR A 15 1.29 2.94 2.48
N SER A 16 2.55 3.33 2.24
CA SER A 16 3.68 2.42 2.42
C SER A 16 3.77 1.80 3.82
N ASP A 17 3.28 2.50 4.85
CA ASP A 17 3.23 1.97 6.21
C ASP A 17 2.21 0.84 6.35
N ILE A 18 1.01 0.98 5.77
CA ILE A 18 0.00 -0.09 5.76
C ILE A 18 0.53 -1.32 5.02
N ILE A 19 1.21 -1.12 3.88
CA ILE A 19 1.83 -2.23 3.16
C ILE A 19 2.88 -2.92 4.01
N ALA A 20 3.71 -2.14 4.73
CA ALA A 20 4.74 -2.69 5.61
C ALA A 20 4.14 -3.52 6.74
N GLU A 21 3.04 -3.06 7.34
CA GLU A 21 2.30 -3.80 8.36
C GLU A 21 1.69 -5.09 7.82
N VAL A 22 0.98 -5.04 6.68
CA VAL A 22 0.34 -6.22 6.05
C VAL A 22 1.37 -7.25 5.59
N THR A 23 2.53 -6.81 5.12
CA THR A 23 3.61 -7.69 4.68
C THR A 23 4.61 -8.05 5.78
N GLN A 24 4.38 -7.55 7.00
CA GLN A 24 5.22 -7.76 8.18
C GLN A 24 6.71 -7.43 7.95
N VAL A 25 6.98 -6.39 7.15
CA VAL A 25 8.34 -5.90 6.90
C VAL A 25 8.55 -4.51 7.51
N GLN A 26 9.81 -4.08 7.60
CA GLN A 26 10.10 -2.72 8.05
C GLN A 26 9.56 -1.68 7.05
N PRO A 27 8.96 -0.56 7.51
CA PRO A 27 8.47 0.50 6.62
C PRO A 27 9.55 1.08 5.70
N LEU A 28 10.79 1.14 6.17
CA LEU A 28 11.92 1.59 5.36
C LEU A 28 12.19 0.66 4.17
N SER A 29 11.94 -0.64 4.31
CA SER A 29 12.10 -1.62 3.23
C SER A 29 11.10 -1.35 2.11
N VAL A 30 9.84 -1.06 2.44
CA VAL A 30 8.80 -0.72 1.45
C VAL A 30 9.16 0.59 0.74
N VAL A 31 9.64 1.60 1.47
CA VAL A 31 10.07 2.88 0.87
C VAL A 31 11.23 2.66 -0.11
N LYS A 32 12.25 1.88 0.26
CA LYS A 32 13.38 1.54 -0.62
C LYS A 32 12.94 0.73 -1.84
N LEU A 33 12.02 -0.22 -1.66
CA LEU A 33 11.46 -1.01 -2.76
C LEU A 33 10.78 -0.11 -3.79
N ILE A 34 9.98 0.85 -3.35
CA ILE A 34 9.31 1.82 -4.22
C ILE A 34 10.35 2.72 -4.90
N ASP A 35 11.34 3.21 -4.15
CA ASP A 35 12.41 4.06 -4.70
C ASP A 35 13.23 3.34 -5.78
N ASN A 36 13.58 2.07 -5.56
CA ASN A 36 14.34 1.26 -6.51
C ASN A 36 13.53 0.84 -7.75
N ASN A 37 12.20 0.93 -7.71
CA ASN A 37 11.32 0.54 -8.81
C ASN A 37 10.47 1.74 -9.30
N ALA A 38 10.91 2.97 -9.04
CA ALA A 38 10.10 4.17 -9.20
C ALA A 38 9.45 4.30 -10.59
N ASP A 39 10.17 3.95 -11.66
CA ASP A 39 9.66 4.00 -13.03
C ASP A 39 8.41 3.13 -13.23
N ARG A 40 8.41 1.93 -12.64
CA ARG A 40 7.27 1.01 -12.72
C ARG A 40 6.05 1.53 -11.96
N PHE A 41 6.27 2.23 -10.86
CA PHE A 41 5.20 2.85 -10.09
C PHE A 41 4.64 4.09 -10.78
N LEU A 42 5.48 4.89 -11.45
CA LEU A 42 5.08 6.06 -12.22
C LEU A 42 4.24 5.67 -13.45
N ASN A 43 4.55 4.53 -14.08
CA ASN A 43 3.74 3.98 -15.18
C ASN A 43 2.31 3.59 -14.76
N LEU A 44 2.08 3.34 -13.46
CA LEU A 44 0.77 3.01 -12.90
C LEU A 44 0.04 4.24 -12.32
N GLY A 45 0.61 5.43 -12.46
CA GLY A 45 0.03 6.70 -12.02
C GLY A 45 1.00 7.56 -11.21
N HIS A 46 0.50 8.69 -10.71
CA HIS A 46 1.34 9.65 -9.99
C HIS A 46 1.81 9.11 -8.63
N LEU A 47 3.13 9.13 -8.41
CA LEU A 47 3.72 8.65 -7.17
C LEU A 47 3.75 9.76 -6.10
N GLN A 48 2.75 9.78 -5.23
CA GLN A 48 2.60 10.81 -4.19
C GLN A 48 3.43 10.48 -2.96
N ARG A 49 4.19 11.48 -2.46
CA ARG A 49 5.13 11.33 -1.34
C ARG A 49 4.83 12.39 -0.28
N LYS A 50 4.75 11.99 0.98
CA LYS A 50 4.64 12.91 2.12
C LYS A 50 5.83 12.72 3.06
N LYS A 51 6.37 13.84 3.56
CA LYS A 51 7.31 13.82 4.70
C LYS A 51 6.45 13.79 5.96
N GLN A 52 6.55 12.72 6.72
CA GLN A 52 5.93 12.63 8.03
C GLN A 52 6.96 13.08 9.08
N SER A 53 6.77 14.28 9.61
CA SER A 53 7.50 14.77 10.77
C SER A 53 7.07 13.99 12.02
N LYS A 54 8.03 13.52 12.80
CA LYS A 54 7.78 12.99 14.14
C LYS A 54 8.11 14.07 15.18
N ARG A 55 7.43 14.04 16.34
CA ARG A 55 7.74 14.94 17.47
C ARG A 55 9.19 14.77 17.96
N VAL A 56 9.74 13.58 17.80
CA VAL A 56 11.15 13.24 18.11
C VAL A 56 11.69 12.33 17.00
N GLY A 57 12.91 12.58 16.53
CA GLY A 57 13.61 11.77 15.52
C GLY A 57 13.54 12.30 14.08
N ARG A 58 14.28 11.65 13.17
CA ARG A 58 14.39 12.07 11.76
C ARG A 58 13.04 11.94 11.03
N PRO A 59 12.60 12.95 10.28
CA PRO A 59 11.41 12.86 9.43
C PRO A 59 11.51 11.67 8.47
N ARG A 60 10.40 10.94 8.30
CA ARG A 60 10.34 9.78 7.41
C ARG A 60 9.51 10.06 6.16
N LYS A 61 9.86 9.39 5.07
CA LYS A 61 9.14 9.43 3.80
C LYS A 61 8.03 8.38 3.82
N VAL A 62 6.82 8.77 3.45
CA VAL A 62 5.65 7.89 3.33
C VAL A 62 5.03 8.07 1.95
N TYR A 63 4.80 6.96 1.26
CA TYR A 63 4.15 6.94 -0.05
C TYR A 63 2.64 6.80 0.09
N ARG A 64 1.88 7.50 -0.75
CA ARG A 64 0.46 7.22 -1.02
C ARG A 64 0.40 6.52 -2.37
N LEU A 65 -0.22 5.36 -2.40
CA LEU A 65 -0.26 4.47 -3.54
C LEU A 65 -1.71 4.24 -3.94
N ASN A 66 -2.00 4.37 -5.23
CA ASN A 66 -3.28 3.91 -5.77
C ASN A 66 -3.35 2.37 -5.76
N GLU A 67 -4.45 1.82 -6.25
CA GLU A 67 -4.69 0.38 -6.25
C GLU A 67 -3.62 -0.41 -7.02
N ALA A 68 -3.33 -0.01 -8.27
CA ALA A 68 -2.36 -0.68 -9.12
C ALA A 68 -0.94 -0.62 -8.54
N GLN A 69 -0.54 0.54 -8.00
CA GLN A 69 0.74 0.72 -7.32
C GLN A 69 0.84 -0.14 -6.05
N THR A 70 -0.26 -0.28 -5.29
CA THR A 70 -0.31 -1.15 -4.10
C THR A 70 -0.07 -2.62 -4.48
N TYR A 71 -0.69 -3.09 -5.56
CA TYR A 71 -0.47 -4.44 -6.08
C TYR A 71 0.98 -4.67 -6.50
N LEU A 72 1.57 -3.70 -7.20
CA LEU A 72 2.98 -3.77 -7.60
C LEU A 72 3.92 -3.84 -6.38
N ALA A 73 3.69 -3.03 -5.34
CA ALA A 73 4.50 -3.06 -4.13
C ALA A 73 4.46 -4.43 -3.42
N ILE A 74 3.26 -5.01 -3.27
CA ILE A 74 3.09 -6.32 -2.61
C ILE A 74 3.72 -7.44 -3.45
N SER A 75 3.53 -7.44 -4.77
CA SER A 75 4.11 -8.46 -5.65
C SER A 75 5.64 -8.42 -5.67
N LEU A 76 6.24 -7.22 -5.69
CA LEU A 76 7.69 -7.06 -5.62
C LEU A 76 8.28 -7.48 -4.28
N GLN A 77 7.58 -7.18 -3.18
CA GLN A 77 8.04 -7.57 -1.85
C GLN A 77 8.09 -9.10 -1.70
N ARG A 78 7.14 -9.81 -2.34
CA ARG A 78 7.05 -11.27 -2.35
C ARG A 78 8.07 -11.94 -3.28
N ASN A 79 8.39 -11.32 -4.41
CA ASN A 79 9.46 -11.84 -5.29
C ASN A 79 10.86 -11.80 -4.63
N LEU A 80 11.03 -11.00 -3.57
CA LEU A 80 12.24 -10.99 -2.74
C LEU A 80 12.25 -12.10 -1.66
N THR A 81 11.08 -12.62 -1.26
CA THR A 81 10.93 -13.76 -0.34
C THR A 81 10.61 -15.02 -1.15
N ARG A 82 11.64 -15.77 -1.54
CA ARG A 82 11.57 -17.02 -2.33
C ARG A 82 10.81 -18.16 -1.64
N ASN A 83 9.48 -18.07 -1.48
CA ASN A 83 8.62 -19.21 -1.21
C ASN A 83 7.34 -19.07 -2.05
N SER A 84 7.31 -19.80 -3.17
CA SER A 84 6.36 -19.71 -4.27
C SER A 84 5.12 -20.59 -4.12
N GLU A 85 4.69 -20.93 -2.91
CA GLU A 85 3.55 -21.85 -2.70
C GLU A 85 2.20 -21.14 -2.48
N VAL A 86 2.20 -19.81 -2.28
CA VAL A 86 0.99 -19.05 -1.91
C VAL A 86 0.35 -18.35 -3.12
N VAL A 87 0.32 -19.01 -4.28
CA VAL A 87 -0.33 -18.44 -5.47
C VAL A 87 -1.87 -18.47 -5.36
N GLY A 88 -2.43 -19.43 -4.61
CA GLY A 88 -3.87 -19.63 -4.43
C GLY A 88 -4.56 -18.69 -3.44
N ASP A 89 -3.88 -18.32 -2.36
CA ASP A 89 -4.47 -17.62 -1.20
C ASP A 89 -4.69 -16.11 -1.45
N HIS A 90 -4.06 -15.55 -2.48
CA HIS A 90 -4.01 -14.11 -2.70
C HIS A 90 -5.30 -13.56 -3.30
N LYS A 91 -5.95 -14.26 -4.23
CA LYS A 91 -7.25 -13.84 -4.77
C LYS A 91 -8.29 -13.71 -3.65
N GLU A 92 -8.15 -14.56 -2.63
CA GLU A 92 -9.00 -14.57 -1.44
C GLU A 92 -8.67 -13.44 -0.46
N MET A 93 -7.38 -13.22 -0.15
CA MET A 93 -6.95 -12.05 0.64
C MET A 93 -7.37 -10.72 -0.01
N PHE A 94 -7.25 -10.60 -1.34
CA PHE A 94 -7.67 -9.42 -2.10
C PHE A 94 -9.19 -9.29 -2.17
N SER A 95 -9.93 -10.39 -2.36
CA SER A 95 -11.40 -10.37 -2.28
C SER A 95 -11.85 -9.88 -0.90
N LYS A 96 -11.23 -10.37 0.19
CA LYS A 96 -11.51 -9.92 1.56
C LYS A 96 -11.21 -8.42 1.74
N ALA A 97 -10.03 -7.95 1.30
CA ALA A 97 -9.67 -6.54 1.38
C ALA A 97 -10.61 -5.64 0.55
N TYR A 98 -10.95 -6.05 -0.66
CA TYR A 98 -11.90 -5.34 -1.54
C TYR A 98 -13.31 -5.29 -0.95
N GLN A 99 -13.82 -6.39 -0.40
CA GLN A 99 -15.13 -6.41 0.28
C GLN A 99 -15.13 -5.49 1.49
N ILE A 100 -14.07 -5.50 2.31
CA ILE A 100 -13.94 -4.57 3.44
C ILE A 100 -14.02 -3.11 2.96
N ILE A 101 -13.33 -2.76 1.86
CA ILE A 101 -13.36 -1.42 1.25
C ILE A 101 -14.76 -1.06 0.73
N LYS A 102 -15.42 -1.99 0.03
CA LYS A 102 -16.77 -1.80 -0.50
C LYS A 102 -17.80 -1.57 0.62
N THR A 103 -17.72 -2.35 1.69
CA THR A 103 -18.62 -2.25 2.85
C THR A 103 -18.38 -0.96 3.64
N MET A 104 -17.12 -0.51 3.76
CA MET A 104 -16.82 0.79 4.35
C MET A 104 -17.44 1.95 3.55
N LYS A 105 -17.44 1.89 2.20
CA LYS A 105 -18.11 2.91 1.36
C LYS A 105 -19.63 2.96 1.58
N GLN A 106 -20.29 1.82 1.81
CA GLN A 106 -21.75 1.75 1.98
C GLN A 106 -22.20 2.28 3.34
N LYS A 107 -21.41 2.10 4.40
CA LYS A 107 -21.71 2.61 5.75
C LYS A 107 -21.47 4.11 5.91
N THR A 108 -20.76 4.76 5.00
CA THR A 108 -20.50 6.22 5.04
C THR A 108 -21.60 7.04 4.36
N HIS A 109 -22.64 6.42 3.79
CA HIS A 109 -23.76 7.09 3.11
C HIS A 109 -25.14 6.75 3.70
N GLN A 110 -25.18 6.19 4.93
CA GLN A 110 -26.37 6.12 5.80
C GLN A 110 -26.11 6.98 7.02
#